data_AF-T1B076-F1
#
_entry.id   AF-T1B076-F1
#
_cell.length_a   1.000
_cell.length_b   1.000
_cell.length_c   1.000
_cell.angle_alpha   90.00
_cell.angle_beta   90.00
_cell.angle_gamma   90.00
#
_symmetry.space_group_name_H-M   'P 1'
#
loop_
_entity.id
_entity.type
_entity.pdbx_description
1 polymer ?
#
loop_
_entity_poly.entity_id
_entity_poly.type
_entity_poly.pdbx_seq_one_letter_code
_entity_poly.pdbx_strand_id
1 'polypeptide(L)' 'SVSRRLHTVLEKLLEGVAFQAPDIPERTIVIDAAYVDGRLSAIAGNDDLSRYIL' A
#
# COMPACT_ATOMS: atom_id res chain seq x y z
N SER A 1 19.05 4.15 3.25
CA SER A 1 18.10 3.15 3.77
C SER A 1 16.65 3.59 3.60
N VAL A 2 16.30 4.86 3.83
CA VAL A 2 14.92 5.40 3.72
C VAL A 2 14.25 5.21 2.35
N SER A 3 15.00 5.34 1.24
CA SER A 3 14.44 5.14 -0.11
C SER A 3 13.94 3.71 -0.34
N ARG A 4 14.58 2.70 0.27
CA ARG A 4 14.12 1.29 0.18
C ARG A 4 12.84 1.08 0.98
N ARG A 5 12.74 1.69 2.16
CA ARG A 5 11.56 1.62 3.02
C ARG A 5 10.34 2.25 2.34
N LEU A 6 10.49 3.47 1.81
CA LEU A 6 9.41 4.13 1.08
C LEU A 6 8.98 3.33 -0.15
N HIS A 7 9.95 2.74 -0.86
CA HIS A 7 9.69 1.90 -2.02
C HIS A 7 8.84 0.67 -1.65
N THR A 8 9.22 -0.07 -0.60
CA THR A 8 8.47 -1.25 -0.15
C THR A 8 7.06 -0.89 0.32
N VAL A 9 6.90 0.25 1.02
CA VAL A 9 5.56 0.75 1.40
C VAL A 9 4.70 1.08 0.19
N LEU A 10 5.27 1.73 -0.81
CA LEU A 10 4.56 2.09 -2.03
C LEU A 10 4.16 0.85 -2.84
N GLU A 11 5.05 -0.14 -2.95
CA GLU A 11 4.74 -1.42 -3.58
C GLU A 11 3.55 -2.11 -2.90
N LYS A 12 3.56 -2.21 -1.57
CA LYS A 12 2.44 -2.80 -0.81
C LYS A 12 1.15 -2.03 -0.93
N LEU A 13 1.21 -0.70 -0.98
CA LEU A 13 0.04 0.14 -1.16
C LEU A 13 -0.61 -0.06 -2.53
N LEU A 14 0.20 -0.27 -3.57
CA LEU A 14 -0.23 -0.38 -4.97
C LEU A 14 -0.51 -1.82 -5.42
N GLU A 15 -0.01 -2.85 -4.72
CA GLU A 15 -0.16 -4.27 -5.05
C GLU A 15 -1.62 -4.66 -5.33
N GLY A 16 -2.54 -4.28 -4.43
CA GLY A 16 -3.97 -4.57 -4.61
C GLY A 16 -4.61 -3.82 -5.78
N VAL A 17 -4.17 -2.58 -6.03
CA VAL A 17 -4.65 -1.78 -7.17
C VAL A 17 -4.18 -2.38 -8.47
N ALA A 18 -2.91 -2.76 -8.57
CA ALA A 18 -2.34 -3.36 -9.77
C ALA A 18 -2.98 -4.71 -10.10
N PHE A 19 -3.36 -5.49 -9.09
CA PHE A 19 -4.09 -6.74 -9.27
C PHE A 19 -5.50 -6.53 -9.83
N GLN A 20 -6.21 -5.50 -9.36
CA GLN A 20 -7.58 -5.21 -9.77
C GLN A 20 -7.68 -4.34 -11.04
N ALA A 21 -6.61 -3.63 -11.39
CA ALA A 21 -6.57 -2.70 -12.52
C ALA A 21 -7.07 -3.26 -13.86
N PRO A 22 -6.84 -4.54 -14.23
CA PRO A 22 -7.39 -5.09 -15.47
C PRO A 22 -8.92 -5.13 -15.50
N ASP A 23 -9.56 -5.23 -14.33
CA ASP A 23 -11.01 -5.41 -14.17
C ASP A 23 -11.73 -4.11 -13.76
N ILE A 24 -10.98 -3.03 -13.48
CA ILE A 24 -11.56 -1.73 -13.13
C ILE A 24 -11.83 -0.94 -14.41
N PRO A 25 -13.11 -0.60 -14.72
CA PRO A 25 -13.44 0.19 -15.89
C PRO A 25 -13.01 1.65 -15.74
N GLU A 26 -12.91 2.16 -14.51
CA GLU A 26 -12.38 3.48 -14.21
C GLU A 26 -10.88 3.59 -14.50
N ARG A 27 -10.51 4.60 -15.28
CA ARG A 27 -9.12 4.91 -15.67
C ARG A 27 -8.32 5.62 -14.57
N THR A 28 -8.98 6.08 -13.50
CA THR A 28 -8.37 6.93 -12.47
C THR A 28 -8.74 6.43 -11.09
N ILE A 29 -7.71 6.17 -10.28
CA ILE A 29 -7.84 5.72 -8.90
C ILE A 29 -7.19 6.77 -8.02
N VAL A 30 -7.95 7.28 -7.05
CA VAL A 30 -7.47 8.29 -6.09
C VAL A 30 -6.93 7.56 -4.86
N ILE A 31 -5.65 7.78 -4.58
CA ILE A 31 -4.96 7.28 -3.39
C ILE A 31 -4.92 8.42 -2.37
N ASP A 32 -5.96 8.53 -1.55
CA ASP A 32 -6.05 9.55 -0.50
C ASP A 32 -5.57 9.02 0.87
N ALA A 33 -5.60 9.89 1.89
CA ALA A 33 -5.19 9.52 3.24
C ALA A 33 -6.04 8.37 3.82
N ALA A 34 -7.34 8.33 3.53
CA ALA A 34 -8.22 7.27 4.03
C ALA A 34 -7.87 5.91 3.38
N TYR A 35 -7.55 5.91 2.09
CA TYR A 35 -7.05 4.72 1.39
C TYR A 35 -5.74 4.22 1.99
N VAL A 36 -4.79 5.13 2.26
CA VAL A 36 -3.51 4.81 2.86
C VAL A 36 -3.70 4.23 4.27
N ASP A 37 -4.49 4.88 5.12
CA ASP A 37 -4.74 4.42 6.49
C ASP A 37 -5.46 3.07 6.52
N GLY A 38 -6.43 2.85 5.63
CA GLY A 38 -7.13 1.57 5.53
C GLY A 38 -6.19 0.42 5.14
N ARG A 39 -5.20 0.68 4.27
CA ARG A 39 -4.22 -0.33 3.86
C ARG A 39 -3.10 -0.53 4.87
N LEU A 40 -2.59 0.54 5.47
CA LEU A 40 -1.45 0.49 6.39
C LEU A 40 -1.86 0.12 7.81
N SER A 41 -3.10 0.39 8.26
CA SER A 41 -3.58 -0.03 9.58
C SER A 41 -3.53 -1.54 9.80
N ALA A 42 -3.83 -2.32 8.74
CA ALA A 42 -3.71 -3.78 8.75
C ALA A 42 -2.26 -4.29 8.89
N ILE A 43 -1.28 -3.48 8.49
CA ILE A 43 0.15 -3.78 8.55
C ILE A 43 0.75 -3.28 9.88
N ALA A 44 0.36 -2.08 10.31
CA ALA A 44 0.85 -1.43 11.53
C ALA A 44 0.39 -2.12 12.81
N GLY A 45 -0.75 -2.82 12.79
CA GLY A 45 -1.20 -3.64 13.91
C GLY A 45 -0.40 -4.93 14.13
N ASN A 46 0.56 -5.24 13.25
CA ASN A 46 1.40 -6.42 13.33
C ASN A 46 2.87 -5.99 13.40
N ASP A 47 3.41 -5.89 14.62
CA ASP A 47 4.77 -5.40 14.93
C ASP A 47 5.88 -6.11 14.14
N ASP A 48 5.68 -7.38 13.80
CA ASP A 48 6.64 -8.15 13.01
C ASP A 48 6.55 -7.81 11.52
N LEU A 49 5.36 -7.54 10.99
CA LEU A 49 5.17 -7.05 9.62
C LEU A 49 5.69 -5.62 9.47
N SER A 50 5.42 -4.77 10.47
CA SER A 50 5.91 -3.39 10.52
C SER A 50 7.45 -3.38 10.50
N ARG A 51 8.15 -4.23 11.26
CA ARG A 51 9.62 -4.32 11.21
C ARG A 51 10.21 -4.85 9.91
N TYR A 52 9.43 -5.58 9.11
CA TYR A 52 9.90 -6.20 7.87
C TYR A 52 9.58 -5.36 6.63
N ILE A 53 8.54 -4.54 6.70
CA ILE A 53 8.01 -3.71 5.59
C ILE A 53 8.34 -2.23 5.80
N LEU A 54 8.34 -1.76 7.06
CA LEU A 54 8.68 -0.40 7.51
C LEU A 54 10.01 -0.41 8.27
#